data_AF-A0AAJ4TDI8-F1
#
_entry.id   AF-A0AAJ4TDI8-F1
#
_cell.length_a   1.000
_cell.length_b   1.000
_cell.length_c   1.000
_cell.angle_alpha   90.00
_cell.angle_beta   90.00
_cell.angle_gamma   90.00
#
_symmetry.space_group_name_H-M   'P 1'
#
loop_
_entity.id
_entity.type
_entity.pdbx_description
1 polymer ?
#
loop_
_entity_poly.entity_id
_entity_poly.type
_entity_poly.pdbx_seq_one_letter_code
_entity_poly.pdbx_strand_id
1 'polypeptide(L)'
;MITNLDFRLGGELGLPKPYADKPAFEIITDAHDLVAAFTSRMIAFKYGEHEGFDELLSQYLFADAKRIEFSRRLELLDGNAVEAAKLIDELNYLIEVFVDPWLIKSEEACDDDG
;
A
#
# COMPACT_ATOMS: atom_id res chain seq x y z
N MET A 1 3.49 -14.44 -21.42
CA MET A 1 3.25 -13.50 -22.53
C MET A 1 2.03 -12.68 -22.11
N ILE A 2 2.21 -11.44 -21.67
CA ILE A 2 1.10 -10.57 -21.22
C ILE A 2 0.49 -9.98 -22.50
N THR A 3 -0.53 -10.62 -23.05
CA THR A 3 -1.09 -10.28 -24.38
C THR A 3 -2.29 -9.34 -24.34
N ASN A 4 -2.60 -8.68 -23.22
CA ASN A 4 -3.63 -7.63 -23.16
C ASN A 4 -3.25 -6.56 -22.11
N LEU A 5 -2.21 -5.77 -22.40
CA LEU A 5 -1.98 -4.52 -21.64
C LEU A 5 -3.01 -3.49 -22.11
N ASP A 6 -3.80 -2.97 -21.19
CA ASP A 6 -4.72 -1.86 -21.47
C ASP A 6 -3.92 -0.56 -21.53
N PHE A 7 -3.81 0.02 -22.72
CA PHE A 7 -3.07 1.25 -22.98
C PHE A 7 -3.91 2.51 -22.83
N ARG A 8 -5.22 2.39 -22.55
CA ARG A 8 -6.07 3.55 -22.31
C ARG A 8 -5.54 4.34 -21.12
N LEU A 9 -5.57 5.66 -21.23
CA LEU A 9 -5.24 6.56 -20.13
C LEU A 9 -6.36 6.52 -19.09
N GLY A 10 -6.03 6.77 -17.82
CA GLY A 10 -7.02 6.80 -16.74
C GLY A 10 -8.14 7.80 -17.00
N GLY A 11 -7.88 8.91 -17.69
CA GLY A 11 -8.88 9.89 -18.08
C GLY A 11 -9.93 9.31 -19.04
N GLU A 12 -9.51 8.40 -19.94
CA GLU A 12 -10.41 7.67 -20.83
C GLU A 12 -11.25 6.62 -20.08
N LEU A 13 -10.83 6.25 -18.87
CA LEU A 13 -11.55 5.38 -17.94
C LEU A 13 -12.40 6.17 -16.92
N GLY A 14 -12.43 7.50 -17.01
CA GLY A 14 -13.15 8.37 -16.07
C GLY A 14 -12.48 8.52 -14.71
N LEU A 15 -11.18 8.20 -14.60
CA LEU A 15 -10.41 8.38 -13.37
C LEU A 15 -10.02 9.85 -13.15
N PRO A 16 -9.89 10.27 -11.88
CA PRO A 16 -9.54 11.64 -11.52
C PRO A 16 -8.09 11.98 -11.86
N LYS A 17 -7.75 13.27 -11.76
CA LYS A 17 -6.44 13.83 -12.14
C LYS A 17 -5.19 13.04 -11.72
N PRO A 18 -5.07 12.47 -10.50
CA PRO A 18 -3.87 11.71 -10.11
C PRO A 18 -3.56 10.51 -11.02
N TYR A 19 -4.58 9.99 -11.68
CA TYR A 19 -4.52 8.82 -12.55
C TYR A 19 -4.82 9.15 -14.01
N ALA A 20 -5.31 10.36 -14.30
CA ALA A 20 -5.90 10.71 -15.60
C ALA A 20 -4.91 10.55 -16.76
N ASP A 21 -3.64 10.91 -16.53
CA ASP A 21 -2.58 10.88 -17.54
C ASP A 21 -1.76 9.57 -17.53
N LYS A 22 -2.12 8.61 -16.66
CA LYS A 22 -1.43 7.32 -16.54
C LYS A 22 -2.10 6.26 -17.40
N PRO A 23 -1.34 5.43 -18.12
CA PRO A 23 -1.88 4.22 -18.75
C PRO A 23 -2.52 3.27 -17.71
N ALA A 24 -3.60 2.60 -18.08
CA ALA A 24 -4.33 1.69 -17.22
C ALA A 24 -3.45 0.57 -16.64
N PHE A 25 -2.54 -0.01 -17.45
CA PHE A 25 -1.59 -1.01 -16.96
C PHE A 25 -0.63 -0.45 -15.89
N GLU A 26 -0.22 0.81 -16.01
CA GLU A 26 0.69 1.46 -15.06
C GLU A 26 -0.01 1.66 -13.70
N ILE A 27 -1.28 2.07 -13.70
CA ILE A 27 -2.10 2.19 -12.48
C ILE A 27 -2.21 0.84 -11.75
N ILE A 28 -2.35 -0.26 -12.49
CA ILE A 28 -2.40 -1.61 -11.90
C ILE A 28 -1.04 -1.97 -11.31
N THR A 29 0.06 -1.71 -12.03
CA THR A 29 1.41 -1.93 -11.52
C THR A 29 1.68 -1.11 -10.27
N ASP A 30 1.28 0.17 -10.23
CA ASP A 30 1.40 1.03 -9.06
C ASP A 30 0.68 0.42 -7.83
N ALA A 31 -0.50 -0.18 -8.02
CA ALA A 31 -1.21 -0.85 -6.94
C ALA A 31 -0.44 -2.08 -6.41
N HIS A 32 0.19 -2.85 -7.31
CA HIS A 32 1.04 -3.98 -6.92
C HIS A 32 2.26 -3.53 -6.13
N ASP A 33 2.95 -2.51 -6.63
CA ASP A 33 4.16 -1.98 -6.01
C ASP A 33 3.85 -1.37 -4.63
N LEU A 34 2.73 -0.69 -4.48
CA LEU A 34 2.31 -0.12 -3.19
C LEU A 34 2.03 -1.20 -2.14
N VAL A 35 1.32 -2.28 -2.51
CA VAL A 35 1.07 -3.42 -1.60
C VAL A 35 2.38 -4.13 -1.23
N ALA A 36 3.30 -4.27 -2.18
CA ALA A 36 4.62 -4.86 -1.93
C ALA A 36 5.47 -3.98 -0.99
N ALA A 37 5.48 -2.67 -1.20
CA ALA A 37 6.15 -1.71 -0.33
C ALA A 37 5.57 -1.74 1.09
N PHE A 38 4.25 -1.71 1.23
CA PHE A 38 3.58 -1.82 2.52
C PHE A 38 3.91 -3.13 3.24
N THR A 39 3.88 -4.25 2.51
CA THR A 39 4.27 -5.57 3.04
C THR A 39 5.71 -5.56 3.55
N SER A 40 6.62 -4.95 2.79
CA SER A 40 8.04 -4.86 3.16
C SER A 40 8.23 -4.03 4.43
N ARG A 41 7.53 -2.89 4.56
CA ARG A 41 7.53 -2.06 5.79
C ARG A 41 7.03 -2.85 7.00
N MET A 42 5.94 -3.59 6.86
CA MET A 42 5.38 -4.42 7.94
C MET A 42 6.37 -5.51 8.39
N ILE A 43 7.05 -6.16 7.44
CA ILE A 43 8.08 -7.17 7.75
C ILE A 43 9.26 -6.51 8.47
N ALA A 44 9.74 -5.37 7.97
CA ALA A 44 10.84 -4.64 8.59
C ALA A 44 10.49 -4.25 10.03
N PHE A 45 9.29 -3.75 10.29
CA PHE A 45 8.85 -3.41 11.64
C PHE A 45 8.73 -4.64 12.56
N LYS A 46 8.25 -5.79 12.06
CA LYS A 46 8.10 -7.00 12.89
C LYS A 46 9.43 -7.64 13.26
N TYR A 47 10.39 -7.63 12.34
CA TYR A 47 11.66 -8.34 12.49
C TYR A 47 12.85 -7.40 12.76
N GLY A 48 12.62 -6.09 12.71
CA GLY A 48 13.55 -5.09 13.20
C GLY A 48 13.62 -5.12 14.73
N GLU A 49 14.76 -4.72 15.28
CA GLU A 49 14.98 -4.63 16.72
C GLU A 49 14.29 -3.37 17.29
N HIS A 50 12.95 -3.30 17.19
CA HIS A 50 12.17 -2.17 17.70
C HIS A 50 11.77 -2.41 19.16
N GLU A 51 12.41 -1.68 20.08
CA GLU A 51 11.98 -1.60 21.47
C GLU A 51 10.58 -0.95 21.51
N GLY A 52 9.53 -1.75 21.74
CA GLY A 52 8.14 -1.30 21.73
C GLY A 52 7.21 -2.06 20.79
N PHE A 53 7.69 -3.09 20.08
CA PHE A 53 6.83 -3.94 19.25
C PHE A 53 5.65 -4.53 20.03
N ASP A 54 5.87 -4.98 21.27
CA ASP A 54 4.81 -5.55 22.12
C ASP A 54 3.70 -4.52 22.44
N GLU A 55 4.05 -3.24 22.58
CA GLU A 55 3.09 -2.15 22.82
C GLU A 55 2.26 -1.83 21.56
N LEU A 56 2.85 -2.07 20.38
CA LEU A 56 2.25 -1.83 19.08
C LEU A 56 1.66 -3.09 18.43
N LEU A 57 1.68 -4.24 19.12
CA LEU A 57 1.25 -5.53 18.59
C LEU A 57 -0.19 -5.49 18.06
N SER A 58 -1.10 -4.79 18.75
CA SER A 58 -2.50 -4.70 18.33
C SER A 58 -2.67 -3.92 17.03
N GLN A 59 -1.94 -2.81 16.89
CA GLN A 59 -1.90 -1.96 15.70
C GLN A 59 -1.27 -2.72 14.54
N TYR A 60 -0.18 -3.43 14.81
CA TYR A 60 0.50 -4.30 13.86
C TYR A 60 -0.45 -5.38 13.33
N LEU A 61 -1.15 -6.11 14.20
CA LEU A 61 -2.07 -7.18 13.79
C LEU A 61 -3.22 -6.65 12.93
N PHE A 62 -3.74 -5.46 13.25
CA PHE A 62 -4.75 -4.80 12.42
C PHE A 62 -4.19 -4.42 11.05
N ALA A 63 -3.01 -3.82 11.00
CA ALA A 63 -2.35 -3.43 9.76
C ALA A 63 -2.01 -4.67 8.89
N ASP A 64 -1.60 -5.78 9.48
CA ASP A 64 -1.31 -7.04 8.76
C ASP A 64 -2.59 -7.69 8.23
N ALA A 65 -3.68 -7.66 9.00
CA ALA A 65 -4.99 -8.10 8.49
C ALA A 65 -5.43 -7.28 7.27
N LYS A 66 -5.22 -5.96 7.29
CA LYS A 66 -5.50 -5.08 6.15
C LYS A 66 -4.56 -5.35 4.97
N ARG A 67 -3.27 -5.58 5.21
CA ARG A 67 -2.32 -6.00 4.17
C ARG A 67 -2.81 -7.25 3.45
N ILE A 68 -3.27 -8.27 4.18
CA ILE A 68 -3.82 -9.51 3.60
C ILE A 68 -5.08 -9.22 2.77
N GLU A 69 -5.98 -8.36 3.26
CA GLU A 69 -7.17 -7.93 2.53
C GLU A 69 -6.81 -7.25 1.20
N PHE A 70 -5.85 -6.31 1.22
CA PHE A 70 -5.39 -5.63 0.02
C PHE A 70 -4.71 -6.56 -0.97
N SER A 71 -3.84 -7.47 -0.53
CA SER A 71 -3.23 -8.49 -1.40
C SER A 71 -4.27 -9.35 -2.11
N ARG A 72 -5.34 -9.78 -1.41
CA ARG A 72 -6.42 -10.55 -2.03
C ARG A 72 -7.20 -9.75 -3.06
N ARG A 73 -7.51 -8.49 -2.76
CA ARG A 73 -8.23 -7.62 -3.71
C ARG A 73 -7.40 -7.36 -4.97
N LEU A 74 -6.09 -7.21 -4.79
CA LEU A 74 -5.11 -7.04 -5.87
C LEU A 74 -5.07 -8.27 -6.80
N GLU A 75 -5.04 -9.48 -6.25
CA GLU A 75 -5.13 -10.74 -7.03
C GLU A 75 -6.42 -10.85 -7.85
N LEU A 76 -7.50 -10.24 -7.37
CA LEU A 76 -8.83 -10.26 -8.00
C LEU A 76 -9.08 -9.08 -8.96
N LEU A 77 -8.09 -8.20 -9.19
CA LEU A 77 -8.28 -7.03 -10.07
C LEU A 77 -8.59 -7.40 -11.52
N ASP A 78 -8.08 -8.53 -12.01
CA ASP A 78 -8.27 -9.02 -13.39
C ASP A 78 -8.06 -7.92 -14.47
N GLY A 79 -7.03 -7.08 -14.27
CA GLY A 79 -6.72 -5.99 -15.20
C GLY A 79 -7.60 -4.73 -15.07
N ASN A 80 -8.39 -4.60 -14.00
CA ASN A 80 -9.27 -3.45 -13.79
C ASN A 80 -8.53 -2.26 -13.14
N ALA A 81 -8.12 -1.30 -13.97
CA ALA A 81 -7.44 -0.09 -13.51
C ALA A 81 -8.30 0.84 -12.63
N VAL A 82 -9.63 0.79 -12.75
CA VAL A 82 -10.51 1.62 -11.91
C VAL A 82 -10.53 1.10 -10.47
N GLU A 83 -10.63 -0.20 -10.30
CA GLU A 83 -10.53 -0.83 -8.98
C GLU A 83 -9.11 -0.73 -8.41
N ALA A 84 -8.07 -0.78 -9.28
CA ALA A 84 -6.69 -0.55 -8.87
C ALA A 84 -6.48 0.87 -8.29
N ALA A 85 -7.01 1.91 -8.96
CA ALA A 85 -6.93 3.28 -8.47
C ALA A 85 -7.62 3.46 -7.10
N LYS A 86 -8.81 2.86 -6.91
CA LYS A 86 -9.50 2.88 -5.60
C LYS A 86 -8.67 2.18 -4.52
N LEU A 87 -8.05 1.05 -4.87
CA LEU A 87 -7.20 0.30 -3.95
C LEU A 87 -5.99 1.13 -3.52
N ILE A 88 -5.36 1.85 -4.46
CA ILE A 88 -4.27 2.79 -4.16
C ILE A 88 -4.73 3.87 -3.19
N ASP A 89 -5.87 4.53 -3.45
CA ASP A 89 -6.39 5.59 -2.58
C ASP A 89 -6.67 5.07 -1.15
N GLU A 90 -7.33 3.91 -1.04
CA GLU A 90 -7.66 3.29 0.25
C GLU A 90 -6.41 2.86 1.03
N LEU A 91 -5.41 2.31 0.33
CA LEU A 91 -4.17 1.87 0.95
C LEU A 91 -3.31 3.06 1.39
N ASN A 92 -3.20 4.12 0.56
CA ASN A 92 -2.53 5.35 0.94
C ASN A 92 -3.19 5.99 2.17
N TYR A 93 -4.53 6.05 2.21
CA TYR A 93 -5.25 6.54 3.37
C TYR A 93 -4.98 5.70 4.62
N LEU A 94 -5.00 4.37 4.52
CA LEU A 94 -4.64 3.50 5.64
C LEU A 94 -3.21 3.78 6.12
N ILE A 95 -2.26 3.90 5.19
CA ILE A 95 -0.86 4.12 5.54
C ILE A 95 -0.70 5.46 6.24
N GLU A 96 -1.17 6.54 5.64
CA GLU A 96 -1.02 7.91 6.15
C GLU A 96 -1.73 8.12 7.49
N VAL A 97 -2.97 7.63 7.62
CA VAL A 97 -3.82 7.95 8.79
C VAL A 97 -3.63 6.96 9.92
N PHE A 98 -3.33 5.69 9.60
CA PHE A 98 -3.23 4.65 10.61
C PHE A 98 -1.80 4.19 10.84
N VAL A 99 -1.03 3.89 9.80
CA VAL A 99 0.27 3.19 9.92
C VAL A 99 1.42 4.14 10.27
N ASP A 100 1.60 5.21 9.49
CA ASP A 100 2.68 6.17 9.66
C ASP A 100 2.74 6.80 11.08
N PRO A 101 1.60 7.14 11.74
CA PRO A 101 1.64 7.76 13.07
C PRO A 101 2.28 6.95 14.19
N TRP A 102 2.35 5.62 14.08
CA TRP A 102 3.04 4.78 15.06
C TRP A 102 4.36 4.20 14.54
N LEU A 103 4.53 4.08 13.22
CA LEU A 103 5.83 3.71 12.64
C LEU A 103 6.87 4.85 12.79
N ILE A 104 6.51 6.10 12.49
CA ILE A 104 7.43 7.24 12.62
C ILE A 104 7.83 7.45 14.09
N LYS A 105 6.88 7.30 15.02
CA LYS A 105 7.17 7.41 16.46
C LYS A 105 8.11 6.33 16.96
N SER A 106 8.07 5.13 16.37
CA SER A 106 9.01 4.06 16.71
C SER A 106 10.39 4.25 16.08
N GLU A 107 10.49 5.01 14.99
CA GLU A 107 11.77 5.38 14.36
C GLU A 107 12.46 6.51 15.13
N GLU A 108 11.71 7.52 15.59
CA GLU A 108 12.24 8.63 16.40
C GLU A 108 12.73 8.19 17.79
N ALA A 109 12.12 7.16 18.39
CA ALA A 109 12.54 6.64 19.69
C ALA A 109 13.92 5.95 19.66
N CYS A 110 14.40 5.52 18.50
CA CYS A 110 15.73 4.92 18.33
C CYS A 110 16.87 5.95 18.22
N ASP A 111 16.56 7.22 17.95
CA ASP A 111 17.57 8.27 17.69
C ASP A 111 17.97 9.08 18.95
N ASP A 112 17.34 8.84 20.11
CA ASP A 112 17.52 9.65 21.33
C ASP A 112 18.51 9.08 22.37
N ASP A 113 19.31 8.06 22.00
CA ASP A 113 20.38 7.49 22.86
C ASP A 113 21.79 7.91 22.38
N GLY A 114 22.04 9.23 22.40
CA GLY A 114 23.33 9.88 22.12
C GLY A 114 24.09 10.30 23.37
#